data_AF-W9XFA9-F1
#
_entry.id   AF-W9XFA9-F1
#
_cell.length_a   1.000
_cell.length_b   1.000
_cell.length_c   1.000
_cell.angle_alpha   90.00
_cell.angle_beta   90.00
_cell.angle_gamma   90.00
#
_symmetry.space_group_name_H-M   'P 1'
#
loop_
_entity.id
_entity.type
_entity.pdbx_description
1 polymer ?
#
loop_
_entity_poly.entity_id
_entity_poly.type
_entity_poly.pdbx_seq_one_letter_code
_entity_poly.pdbx_strand_id
1 'polypeptide(L)'
;MVYGGRKEYVSILDCYLQRNLVRNGGWLDEVMWIHQINRTMDVVYLHDLADHVPEYTSHELYTHAGDGLDTFTNAYKLCQPNTYCVKIDDDIVFMEDNAIQALVQRKIENAQYLIVSANVLNQPDLSWVHYQLDTARPYLPELQKPVDFVDDDRRFMVDWRPSTLPVWEGPEDLNFSATDPAPFNGHRWLPVPGGDIENTPIAALGRSRGSEHVKNHTGYISWTVAAQAHYSFLENLEQKRLQRYKFDIWNSRYEARSIHFIAFSGDDATIHPVQGYDDIWWTSTLPSKLRRPAVVDGTAMVVHFGTHLQTQSLGGNPGPGLRETDLLRRYRSYANEFICGQPSGSPML
;
A
#
# COMPACT_ATOMS: atom_id res chain seq x y z
N MET A 1 12.92 -6.74 3.17
CA MET A 1 12.82 -5.98 4.43
C MET A 1 11.40 -5.48 4.56
N VAL A 2 10.65 -5.96 5.56
CA VAL A 2 9.27 -5.55 5.80
C VAL A 2 9.23 -4.68 7.06
N TYR A 3 8.79 -3.43 6.92
CA TYR A 3 8.72 -2.46 8.01
C TYR A 3 7.32 -2.48 8.63
N GLY A 4 7.25 -2.66 9.95
CA GLY A 4 5.99 -2.75 10.69
C GLY A 4 5.81 -4.13 11.30
N GLY A 5 4.58 -4.62 11.37
CA GLY A 5 4.29 -5.89 12.03
C GLY A 5 2.84 -6.11 12.45
N ARG A 6 1.92 -5.24 12.03
CA ARG A 6 0.52 -5.26 12.45
C ARG A 6 -0.15 -6.53 11.90
N LYS A 7 -0.57 -7.43 12.79
CA LYS A 7 -1.08 -8.76 12.43
C LYS A 7 -2.18 -8.71 11.37
N GLU A 8 -3.08 -7.71 11.44
CA GLU A 8 -4.19 -7.59 10.52
C GLU A 8 -3.77 -7.44 9.06
N TYR A 9 -2.63 -6.80 8.79
CA TYR A 9 -2.07 -6.62 7.45
C TYR A 9 -1.08 -7.71 7.10
N VAL A 10 -0.21 -8.09 8.05
CA VAL A 10 0.78 -9.16 7.84
C VAL A 10 0.11 -10.48 7.46
N SER A 11 -1.07 -10.78 8.03
CA SER A 11 -1.85 -11.98 7.64
C SER A 11 -2.28 -12.01 6.17
N ILE A 12 -2.27 -10.88 5.46
CA ILE A 12 -2.51 -10.78 4.02
C ILE A 12 -1.18 -10.77 3.28
N LEU A 13 -0.26 -9.92 3.71
CA LEU A 13 1.05 -9.73 3.06
C LEU A 13 1.89 -11.01 3.03
N ASP A 14 1.85 -11.82 4.09
CA ASP A 14 2.58 -13.09 4.18
C ASP A 14 2.26 -14.02 3.01
N CYS A 15 1.00 -14.08 2.55
CA CYS A 15 0.65 -14.91 1.39
C CYS A 15 1.42 -14.49 0.12
N TYR A 16 1.62 -13.20 -0.09
CA TYR A 16 2.40 -12.68 -1.22
C TYR A 16 3.91 -12.90 -1.02
N LEU A 17 4.42 -12.77 0.20
CA LEU A 17 5.83 -12.98 0.52
C LEU A 17 6.21 -14.45 0.37
N GLN A 18 5.43 -15.38 0.92
CA GLN A 18 5.61 -16.83 0.75
C GLN A 18 5.72 -17.20 -0.72
N ARG A 19 4.79 -16.71 -1.53
CA ARG A 19 4.77 -16.96 -2.97
C ARG A 19 5.99 -16.40 -3.69
N ASN A 20 6.55 -15.29 -3.18
CA ASN A 20 7.76 -14.67 -3.71
C ASN A 20 9.06 -15.23 -3.13
N LEU A 21 9.04 -16.21 -2.22
CA LEU A 21 10.26 -16.91 -1.81
C LEU A 21 10.86 -17.73 -2.95
N VAL A 22 12.18 -17.76 -3.06
CA VAL A 22 12.90 -18.53 -4.10
C VAL A 22 12.49 -20.00 -4.11
N ARG A 23 12.31 -20.62 -2.93
CA ARG A 23 11.83 -22.02 -2.82
C ARG A 23 10.47 -22.27 -3.47
N ASN A 24 9.67 -21.22 -3.63
CA ASN A 24 8.34 -21.25 -4.21
C ASN A 24 8.31 -20.70 -5.64
N GLY A 25 9.48 -20.43 -6.24
CA GLY A 25 9.62 -19.90 -7.60
C GLY A 25 9.59 -18.37 -7.69
N GLY A 26 9.80 -17.68 -6.57
CA GLY A 26 9.91 -16.23 -6.51
C GLY A 26 11.35 -15.71 -6.53
N TRP A 27 11.56 -14.51 -5.99
CA TRP A 27 12.82 -13.74 -6.05
C TRP A 27 13.41 -13.37 -4.68
N LEU A 28 12.75 -13.75 -3.58
CA LEU A 28 13.19 -13.43 -2.23
C LEU A 28 13.96 -14.61 -1.62
N ASP A 29 15.23 -14.39 -1.33
CA ASP A 29 16.06 -15.33 -0.56
C ASP A 29 15.78 -15.26 0.95
N GLU A 30 15.44 -14.06 1.44
CA GLU A 30 15.20 -13.78 2.86
C GLU A 30 14.12 -12.68 3.03
N VAL A 31 13.34 -12.78 4.10
CA VAL A 31 12.44 -11.72 4.58
C VAL A 31 12.79 -11.32 6.00
N MET A 32 13.37 -10.13 6.14
CA MET A 32 13.60 -9.49 7.44
C MET A 32 12.38 -8.68 7.87
N TRP A 33 11.70 -9.07 8.95
CA TRP A 33 10.66 -8.31 9.63
C TRP A 33 11.28 -7.31 10.59
N ILE A 34 10.98 -6.02 10.41
CA ILE A 34 11.61 -4.92 11.14
C ILE A 34 10.52 -4.20 11.92
N HIS A 35 10.53 -4.35 13.24
CA HIS A 35 9.43 -3.91 14.10
C HIS A 35 9.90 -3.20 15.37
N GLN A 36 9.00 -2.40 15.93
CA GLN A 36 9.19 -1.79 17.25
C GLN A 36 8.41 -2.57 18.32
N ILE A 37 8.98 -2.66 19.52
CA ILE A 37 8.34 -3.28 20.66
C ILE A 37 7.28 -2.32 21.22
N ASN A 38 6.05 -2.40 20.74
CA ASN A 38 4.95 -1.61 21.31
C ASN A 38 3.63 -2.39 21.48
N ARG A 39 3.46 -3.55 20.82
CA ARG A 39 2.26 -4.38 20.92
C ARG A 39 2.59 -5.86 20.99
N THR A 40 2.36 -6.46 22.15
CA THR A 40 2.73 -7.86 22.43
C THR A 40 2.11 -8.86 21.46
N MET A 41 0.85 -8.69 21.02
CA MET A 41 0.20 -9.64 20.12
C MET A 41 0.79 -9.63 18.71
N ASP A 42 1.14 -8.45 18.19
CA ASP A 42 1.76 -8.29 16.87
C ASP A 42 3.17 -8.92 16.87
N VAL A 43 3.93 -8.65 17.93
CA VAL A 43 5.27 -9.22 18.13
C VAL A 43 5.23 -10.75 18.24
N VAL A 44 4.30 -11.31 19.01
CA VAL A 44 4.14 -12.78 19.12
C VAL A 44 3.80 -13.39 17.76
N TYR A 45 2.94 -12.75 16.98
CA TYR A 45 2.59 -13.25 15.64
C TYR A 45 3.79 -13.22 14.68
N LEU A 46 4.61 -12.16 14.72
CA LEU A 46 5.83 -12.09 13.91
C LEU A 46 6.87 -13.13 14.30
N HIS A 47 7.08 -13.35 15.61
CA HIS A 47 7.99 -14.39 16.09
C HIS A 47 7.50 -15.79 15.68
N ASP A 48 6.20 -16.06 15.80
CA ASP A 48 5.61 -17.33 15.33
C ASP A 48 5.84 -17.54 13.82
N LEU A 49 5.67 -16.50 12.99
CA LEU A 49 5.99 -16.58 11.56
C LEU A 49 7.47 -16.85 11.31
N ALA A 50 8.38 -16.14 11.99
CA ALA A 50 9.82 -16.32 11.82
C ALA A 50 10.30 -17.70 12.30
N ASP A 51 9.68 -18.27 13.34
CA ASP A 51 10.03 -19.60 13.85
C ASP A 51 9.59 -20.73 12.89
N HIS A 52 8.51 -20.53 12.12
CA HIS A 52 7.97 -21.54 11.21
C HIS A 52 8.43 -21.40 9.77
N VAL A 53 9.00 -20.26 9.39
CA VAL A 53 9.44 -19.97 8.01
C VAL A 53 10.95 -19.76 7.99
N PRO A 54 11.74 -20.73 7.51
CA PRO A 54 13.21 -20.69 7.58
C PRO A 54 13.89 -19.43 7.00
N GLU A 55 13.29 -18.81 5.97
CA GLU A 55 13.78 -17.61 5.28
C GLU A 55 13.33 -16.32 5.97
N TYR A 56 12.55 -16.40 7.06
CA TYR A 56 12.06 -15.24 7.78
C TYR A 56 12.92 -14.98 9.01
N THR A 57 13.29 -13.71 9.20
CA THR A 57 14.03 -13.24 10.37
C THR A 57 13.29 -12.09 11.03
N SER A 58 13.41 -11.97 12.35
CA SER A 58 12.75 -10.93 13.14
C SER A 58 13.81 -10.01 13.74
N HIS A 59 13.71 -8.71 13.45
CA HIS A 59 14.63 -7.68 13.90
C HIS A 59 13.89 -6.61 14.68
N GLU A 60 14.11 -6.63 16.00
CA GLU A 60 13.57 -5.63 16.92
C GLU A 60 14.41 -4.35 16.91
N LEU A 61 13.75 -3.22 16.72
CA LEU A 61 14.34 -1.90 16.88
C LEU A 61 14.04 -1.37 18.29
N TYR A 62 15.06 -1.37 19.14
CA TYR A 62 14.96 -0.78 20.48
C TYR A 62 15.01 0.75 20.38
N THR A 63 13.96 1.43 20.83
CA THR A 63 13.96 2.88 21.03
C THR A 63 14.25 3.18 22.49
N HIS A 64 15.35 3.85 22.80
CA HIS A 64 15.53 4.54 24.07
C HIS A 64 14.76 5.86 24.04
N ALA A 65 14.36 6.36 25.20
CA ALA A 65 13.72 7.67 25.30
C ALA A 65 14.69 8.76 24.77
N GLY A 66 14.40 9.29 23.58
CA GLY A 66 15.24 10.27 22.89
C GLY A 66 15.72 9.86 21.50
N ASP A 67 15.58 8.58 21.11
CA ASP A 67 16.14 8.05 19.85
C ASP A 67 15.38 8.48 18.57
N GLY A 68 14.23 9.15 18.70
CA GLY A 68 13.50 9.73 17.57
C GLY A 68 13.27 8.77 16.39
N LEU A 69 13.31 9.31 15.17
CA LEU A 69 13.17 8.58 13.89
C LEU A 69 14.42 7.77 13.51
N ASP A 70 15.52 7.91 14.26
CA ASP A 70 16.84 7.35 13.92
C ASP A 70 16.89 5.81 14.06
N THR A 71 15.89 5.20 14.70
CA THR A 71 15.85 3.75 14.89
C THR A 71 15.45 2.99 13.62
N PHE A 72 14.44 3.46 12.87
CA PHE A 72 14.03 2.82 11.62
C PHE A 72 15.04 3.02 10.49
N THR A 73 15.73 4.16 10.48
CA THR A 73 16.79 4.45 9.50
C THR A 73 18.03 3.58 9.69
N ASN A 74 18.28 3.09 10.90
CA ASN A 74 19.35 2.12 11.16
C ASN A 74 19.07 0.75 10.55
N ALA A 75 17.81 0.38 10.31
CA ALA A 75 17.48 -0.94 9.79
C ALA A 75 18.00 -1.15 8.36
N TYR A 76 18.21 -0.06 7.58
CA TYR A 76 18.86 -0.12 6.27
C TYR A 76 20.29 -0.69 6.33
N LYS A 77 20.94 -0.68 7.51
CA LYS A 77 22.26 -1.32 7.72
C LYS A 77 22.21 -2.85 7.74
N LEU A 78 21.01 -3.44 7.83
CA LEU A 78 20.82 -4.89 7.72
C LEU A 78 21.03 -5.37 6.27
N CYS A 79 20.89 -4.47 5.29
CA CYS A 79 21.27 -4.77 3.90
C CYS A 79 22.77 -5.06 3.79
N GLN A 80 23.10 -6.13 3.09
CA GLN A 80 24.49 -6.54 2.89
C GLN A 80 25.03 -5.99 1.55
N PRO A 81 26.34 -5.68 1.45
CA PRO A 81 26.96 -5.37 0.17
C PRO A 81 26.75 -6.47 -0.88
N ASN A 82 26.75 -6.11 -2.17
CA ASN A 82 26.47 -7.00 -3.30
C ASN A 82 25.11 -7.71 -3.26
N THR A 83 24.11 -7.10 -2.61
CA THR A 83 22.72 -7.59 -2.62
C THR A 83 21.76 -6.52 -3.14
N TYR A 84 20.56 -6.93 -3.53
CA TYR A 84 19.44 -6.01 -3.77
C TYR A 84 18.43 -6.16 -2.65
N CYS A 85 18.11 -5.04 -2.01
CA CYS A 85 17.11 -4.99 -0.95
C CYS A 85 15.78 -4.48 -1.50
N VAL A 86 14.68 -5.10 -1.06
CA VAL A 86 13.32 -4.60 -1.26
C VAL A 86 12.76 -4.18 0.09
N LYS A 87 12.42 -2.90 0.24
CA LYS A 87 11.64 -2.38 1.36
C LYS A 87 10.16 -2.47 1.03
N ILE A 88 9.38 -3.01 1.97
CA ILE A 88 7.94 -3.20 1.88
C ILE A 88 7.34 -2.74 3.20
N ASP A 89 6.29 -1.93 3.18
CA ASP A 89 5.53 -1.62 4.39
C ASP A 89 4.53 -2.75 4.70
N ASP A 90 4.26 -2.99 5.99
CA ASP A 90 3.43 -4.12 6.43
C ASP A 90 1.96 -4.06 5.97
N ASP A 91 1.48 -2.88 5.58
CA ASP A 91 0.13 -2.61 5.08
C ASP A 91 0.00 -2.64 3.55
N ILE A 92 0.94 -3.30 2.87
CA ILE A 92 0.73 -3.75 1.48
C ILE A 92 -0.26 -4.92 1.46
N VAL A 93 -1.44 -4.69 0.88
CA VAL A 93 -2.58 -5.64 0.88
C VAL A 93 -2.84 -6.30 -0.47
N PHE A 94 -2.14 -5.86 -1.51
CA PHE A 94 -2.09 -6.51 -2.81
C PHE A 94 -0.75 -6.27 -3.48
N MET A 95 -0.24 -7.27 -4.20
CA MET A 95 0.98 -7.23 -4.98
C MET A 95 0.78 -8.02 -6.27
N GLU A 96 1.06 -7.42 -7.42
CA GLU A 96 1.13 -8.21 -8.66
C GLU A 96 2.31 -9.21 -8.62
N ASP A 97 2.18 -10.33 -9.32
CA ASP A 97 3.08 -11.50 -9.21
C ASP A 97 4.49 -11.13 -9.63
N ASN A 98 4.57 -10.29 -10.66
CA ASN A 98 5.83 -9.80 -11.20
C ASN A 98 6.33 -8.53 -10.51
N ALA A 99 5.67 -8.00 -9.46
CA ALA A 99 6.03 -6.71 -8.91
C ALA A 99 7.45 -6.69 -8.35
N ILE A 100 7.83 -7.67 -7.52
CA ILE A 100 9.20 -7.78 -6.98
C ILE A 100 10.21 -8.00 -8.11
N GLN A 101 9.91 -8.93 -9.01
CA GLN A 101 10.76 -9.21 -10.18
C GLN A 101 11.03 -7.94 -10.99
N ALA A 102 9.98 -7.22 -11.37
CA ALA A 102 10.07 -6.03 -12.21
C ALA A 102 10.95 -4.96 -11.56
N LEU A 103 10.78 -4.70 -10.26
CA LEU A 103 11.61 -3.72 -9.55
C LEU A 103 13.07 -4.12 -9.46
N VAL A 104 13.35 -5.36 -9.07
CA VAL A 104 14.71 -5.87 -8.91
C VAL A 104 15.41 -5.92 -10.27
N GLN A 105 14.75 -6.45 -11.30
CA GLN A 105 15.30 -6.51 -12.65
C GLN A 105 15.56 -5.10 -13.21
N ARG A 106 14.62 -4.16 -13.06
CA ARG A 106 14.83 -2.77 -13.47
C ARG A 106 16.03 -2.15 -12.77
N LYS A 107 16.20 -2.40 -11.47
CA LYS A 107 17.32 -1.88 -10.67
C LYS A 107 18.67 -2.49 -11.09
N ILE A 108 18.70 -3.77 -11.47
CA ILE A 108 19.88 -4.47 -12.01
C ILE A 108 20.27 -3.90 -13.37
N GLU A 109 19.30 -3.80 -14.29
CA GLU A 109 19.53 -3.36 -15.67
C GLU A 109 19.86 -1.86 -15.76
N ASN A 110 19.52 -1.09 -14.73
CA ASN A 110 19.69 0.36 -14.67
C ASN A 110 20.40 0.79 -13.38
N ALA A 111 21.69 0.46 -13.29
CA ALA A 111 22.53 0.83 -12.15
C ALA A 111 22.54 2.34 -11.84
N GLN A 112 22.27 3.19 -12.85
CA GLN A 112 22.16 4.64 -12.70
C GLN A 112 20.98 5.09 -11.82
N TYR A 113 19.93 4.28 -11.68
CA TYR A 113 18.85 4.57 -10.73
C TYR A 113 19.33 4.30 -9.31
N LEU A 114 19.04 5.23 -8.40
CA LEU A 114 19.35 5.03 -6.98
C LEU A 114 18.39 4.00 -6.39
N ILE A 115 17.09 4.26 -6.57
CA ILE A 115 16.02 3.36 -6.16
C ILE A 115 15.01 3.18 -7.30
N VAL A 116 14.29 2.08 -7.27
CA VAL A 116 13.12 1.81 -8.12
C VAL A 116 11.92 1.54 -7.21
N SER A 117 10.89 2.38 -7.28
CA SER A 117 9.64 2.25 -6.54
C SER A 117 8.59 1.50 -7.35
N ALA A 118 7.73 0.74 -6.67
CA ALA A 118 6.51 0.21 -7.27
C ALA A 118 5.54 1.31 -7.68
N ASN A 119 4.61 0.95 -8.55
CA ASN A 119 3.39 1.68 -8.83
C ASN A 119 2.37 1.42 -7.70
N VAL A 120 2.47 2.21 -6.63
CA VAL A 120 1.68 2.07 -5.40
C VAL A 120 0.34 2.80 -5.50
N LEU A 121 -0.77 2.07 -5.38
CA LEU A 121 -2.10 2.65 -5.13
C LEU A 121 -2.19 3.28 -3.74
N ASN A 122 -3.02 4.31 -3.59
CA ASN A 122 -3.22 5.05 -2.34
C ASN A 122 -1.93 5.72 -1.83
N GLN A 123 -1.21 6.34 -2.77
CA GLN A 123 -0.11 7.26 -2.54
C GLN A 123 -0.45 8.58 -3.25
N PRO A 124 -0.26 9.77 -2.66
CA PRO A 124 -0.80 11.01 -3.22
C PRO A 124 -0.39 11.29 -4.68
N ASP A 125 0.90 11.13 -4.99
CA ASP A 125 1.38 11.48 -6.33
C ASP A 125 0.91 10.46 -7.38
N LEU A 126 0.96 9.16 -7.05
CA LEU A 126 0.46 8.11 -7.95
C LEU A 126 -1.06 8.08 -8.04
N SER A 127 -1.79 8.47 -7.01
CA SER A 127 -3.26 8.58 -7.07
C SER A 127 -3.68 9.62 -8.09
N TRP A 128 -2.96 10.74 -8.19
CA TRP A 128 -3.15 11.70 -9.27
C TRP A 128 -2.92 11.08 -10.64
N VAL A 129 -1.79 10.36 -10.82
CA VAL A 129 -1.49 9.67 -12.09
C VAL A 129 -2.56 8.66 -12.45
N HIS A 130 -2.97 7.80 -11.51
CA HIS A 130 -4.01 6.80 -11.71
C HIS A 130 -5.34 7.44 -12.11
N TYR A 131 -5.69 8.58 -11.53
CA TYR A 131 -6.87 9.34 -11.94
C TYR A 131 -6.77 9.80 -13.40
N GLN A 132 -5.63 10.36 -13.82
CA GLN A 132 -5.40 10.79 -15.21
C GLN A 132 -5.38 9.62 -16.20
N LEU A 133 -5.13 8.39 -15.73
CA LEU A 133 -5.18 7.16 -16.52
C LEU A 133 -6.59 6.53 -16.60
N ASP A 134 -7.65 7.26 -16.22
CA ASP A 134 -9.05 6.79 -16.33
C ASP A 134 -9.32 5.47 -15.55
N THR A 135 -8.63 5.32 -14.42
CA THR A 135 -8.79 4.14 -13.55
C THR A 135 -9.89 4.32 -12.51
N ALA A 136 -10.21 5.56 -12.16
CA ALA A 136 -11.18 5.89 -11.14
C ALA A 136 -12.62 5.50 -11.55
N ARG A 137 -13.40 5.05 -10.58
CA ARG A 137 -14.80 4.65 -10.72
C ARG A 137 -15.64 5.33 -9.66
N PRO A 138 -16.90 5.67 -9.96
CA PRO A 138 -17.74 6.42 -9.04
C PRO A 138 -18.33 5.48 -7.99
N TYR A 139 -17.96 5.73 -6.72
CA TYR A 139 -18.47 5.01 -5.57
C TYR A 139 -18.80 6.00 -4.45
N LEU A 140 -19.87 5.72 -3.70
CA LEU A 140 -20.28 6.49 -2.52
C LEU A 140 -20.53 5.55 -1.34
N PRO A 141 -20.32 6.00 -0.09
CA PRO A 141 -20.46 5.14 1.06
C PRO A 141 -21.91 4.74 1.29
N GLU A 142 -22.11 3.50 1.73
CA GLU A 142 -23.39 3.03 2.24
C GLU A 142 -23.71 3.72 3.57
N LEU A 143 -24.79 4.50 3.61
CA LEU A 143 -25.08 5.39 4.74
C LEU A 143 -25.80 4.70 5.91
N GLN A 144 -26.47 3.58 5.65
CA GLN A 144 -27.27 2.87 6.65
C GLN A 144 -26.94 1.38 6.65
N LYS A 145 -26.95 0.75 7.82
CA LYS A 145 -26.73 -0.69 7.94
C LYS A 145 -27.85 -1.45 7.20
N PRO A 146 -27.54 -2.35 6.25
CA PRO A 146 -28.51 -3.26 5.66
C PRO A 146 -29.25 -4.09 6.72
N VAL A 147 -30.48 -4.51 6.41
CA VAL A 147 -31.31 -5.33 7.33
C VAL A 147 -30.64 -6.67 7.66
N ASP A 148 -29.92 -7.25 6.69
CA ASP A 148 -29.16 -8.48 6.79
C ASP A 148 -27.67 -8.25 7.14
N PHE A 149 -27.30 -7.02 7.54
CA PHE A 149 -25.93 -6.70 7.90
C PHE A 149 -25.47 -7.54 9.08
N VAL A 150 -24.45 -8.36 8.83
CA VAL A 150 -23.81 -9.15 9.88
C VAL A 150 -22.57 -8.39 10.34
N ASP A 151 -22.68 -7.78 11.51
CA ASP A 151 -21.57 -7.20 12.26
C ASP A 151 -20.76 -8.31 12.95
N ASP A 152 -20.21 -9.22 12.15
CA ASP A 152 -19.42 -10.35 12.66
C ASP A 152 -18.02 -10.28 12.09
N ASP A 153 -17.15 -9.59 12.83
CA ASP A 153 -15.69 -9.60 12.63
C ASP A 153 -15.10 -11.01 12.60
N ARG A 154 -15.84 -12.04 13.07
CA ARG A 154 -15.41 -13.45 13.01
C ARG A 154 -15.59 -14.08 11.63
N ARG A 155 -16.47 -13.53 10.77
CA ARG A 155 -16.43 -13.83 9.33
C ARG A 155 -15.38 -12.92 8.71
N PHE A 156 -14.12 -13.33 8.83
CA PHE A 156 -12.96 -12.62 8.28
C PHE A 156 -13.01 -12.44 6.74
N MET A 157 -14.02 -13.02 6.08
CA MET A 157 -14.18 -13.12 4.65
C MET A 157 -15.50 -12.48 4.21
N VAL A 158 -15.42 -11.70 3.13
CA VAL A 158 -16.56 -11.12 2.39
C VAL A 158 -16.31 -11.38 0.90
N ASP A 159 -17.32 -11.27 0.04
CA ASP A 159 -17.01 -11.28 -1.39
C ASP A 159 -16.19 -10.03 -1.74
N TRP A 160 -15.01 -10.23 -2.31
CA TRP A 160 -14.11 -9.13 -2.65
C TRP A 160 -14.55 -8.40 -3.92
N ARG A 161 -15.33 -9.06 -4.79
CA ARG A 161 -15.79 -8.56 -6.09
C ARG A 161 -16.78 -7.42 -5.93
N PRO A 162 -16.48 -6.21 -6.47
CA PRO A 162 -17.45 -5.13 -6.46
C PRO A 162 -18.74 -5.44 -7.24
N SER A 163 -18.73 -6.36 -8.20
CA SER A 163 -19.95 -6.75 -8.94
C SER A 163 -21.07 -7.33 -8.07
N THR A 164 -20.75 -7.75 -6.84
CA THR A 164 -21.72 -8.31 -5.88
C THR A 164 -22.41 -7.25 -5.02
N LEU A 165 -21.96 -6.00 -5.12
CA LEU A 165 -22.51 -4.88 -4.38
C LEU A 165 -23.87 -4.46 -4.97
N PRO A 166 -24.82 -4.03 -4.12
CA PRO A 166 -25.95 -3.25 -4.61
C PRO A 166 -25.45 -1.91 -5.16
N VAL A 167 -26.24 -1.31 -6.05
CA VAL A 167 -25.97 0.05 -6.52
C VAL A 167 -26.29 1.07 -5.42
N TRP A 168 -25.68 2.26 -5.51
CA TRP A 168 -25.97 3.33 -4.59
C TRP A 168 -27.38 3.91 -4.83
N GLU A 169 -28.17 4.02 -3.75
CA GLU A 169 -29.55 4.54 -3.74
C GLU A 169 -29.72 5.74 -2.78
N GLY A 170 -28.63 6.45 -2.49
CA GLY A 170 -28.64 7.60 -1.58
C GLY A 170 -29.19 8.90 -2.21
N PRO A 171 -29.18 10.02 -1.46
CA PRO A 171 -29.62 11.31 -1.96
C PRO A 171 -28.71 11.82 -3.09
N GLU A 172 -29.27 12.18 -4.25
CA GLU A 172 -28.52 12.65 -5.44
C GLU A 172 -27.57 13.84 -5.16
N ASP A 173 -27.89 14.66 -4.15
CA ASP A 173 -27.11 15.83 -3.72
C ASP A 173 -26.16 15.57 -2.55
N LEU A 174 -25.89 14.30 -2.21
CA LEU A 174 -24.97 13.93 -1.15
C LEU A 174 -23.56 14.46 -1.42
N ASN A 175 -23.09 15.36 -0.56
CA ASN A 175 -21.70 15.80 -0.54
C ASN A 175 -20.95 15.10 0.60
N PHE A 176 -20.38 13.92 0.32
CA PHE A 176 -19.58 13.16 1.29
C PHE A 176 -18.10 13.55 1.18
N SER A 177 -17.50 14.00 2.26
CA SER A 177 -16.21 14.67 2.30
C SER A 177 -15.23 14.01 3.26
N ALA A 178 -13.99 14.47 3.25
CA ALA A 178 -12.93 13.97 4.13
C ALA A 178 -13.21 14.16 5.64
N THR A 179 -14.10 15.08 5.99
CA THR A 179 -14.46 15.41 7.39
C THR A 179 -15.68 14.66 7.89
N ASP A 180 -16.39 13.94 7.02
CA ASP A 180 -17.51 13.13 7.44
C ASP A 180 -17.01 11.86 8.15
N PRO A 181 -17.66 11.44 9.26
CA PRO A 181 -17.33 10.19 9.91
C PRO A 181 -17.72 9.00 9.02
N ALA A 182 -17.12 7.82 9.25
CA ALA A 182 -17.64 6.61 8.63
C ALA A 182 -19.11 6.39 9.04
N PRO A 183 -20.00 6.01 8.11
CA PRO A 183 -21.41 5.81 8.43
C PRO A 183 -21.64 4.74 9.50
N PHE A 184 -20.88 3.63 9.43
CA PHE A 184 -20.85 2.57 10.44
C PHE A 184 -19.62 1.67 10.22
N ASN A 185 -19.25 0.89 11.25
CA ASN A 185 -18.18 -0.09 11.13
C ASN A 185 -18.54 -1.20 10.12
N GLY A 186 -17.64 -1.47 9.19
CA GLY A 186 -17.82 -2.43 8.11
C GLY A 186 -18.67 -1.92 6.94
N HIS A 187 -18.90 -0.61 6.82
CA HIS A 187 -19.66 -0.04 5.71
C HIS A 187 -18.98 -0.31 4.35
N ARG A 188 -19.82 -0.40 3.33
CA ARG A 188 -19.39 -0.59 1.94
C ARG A 188 -19.31 0.74 1.23
N TRP A 189 -18.62 0.78 0.10
CA TRP A 189 -18.80 1.84 -0.88
C TRP A 189 -19.48 1.22 -2.10
N LEU A 190 -20.61 1.80 -2.49
CA LEU A 190 -21.50 1.27 -3.50
C LEU A 190 -21.28 1.97 -4.83
N PRO A 191 -21.30 1.26 -5.96
CA PRO A 191 -21.15 1.86 -7.28
C PRO A 191 -22.30 2.82 -7.58
N VAL A 192 -21.97 4.01 -8.08
CA VAL A 192 -22.95 5.05 -8.44
C VAL A 192 -23.51 4.78 -9.84
N PRO A 193 -24.84 4.64 -10.00
CA PRO A 193 -25.47 4.48 -11.31
C PRO A 193 -25.13 5.62 -12.28
N GLY A 194 -25.03 5.32 -13.57
CA GLY A 194 -24.83 6.34 -14.62
C GLY A 194 -23.41 6.90 -14.74
N GLY A 195 -22.51 6.60 -13.81
CA GLY A 195 -21.09 6.90 -13.97
C GLY A 195 -20.66 8.30 -13.50
N ASP A 196 -21.47 9.00 -12.71
CA ASP A 196 -21.14 10.36 -12.26
C ASP A 196 -19.99 10.36 -11.25
N ILE A 197 -18.78 10.62 -11.73
CA ILE A 197 -17.58 10.71 -10.93
C ILE A 197 -17.39 12.08 -10.28
N GLU A 198 -17.92 13.15 -10.89
CA GLU A 198 -17.65 14.54 -10.48
C GLU A 198 -18.25 14.86 -9.10
N ASN A 199 -19.33 14.17 -8.74
CA ASN A 199 -20.00 14.27 -7.45
C ASN A 199 -19.52 13.23 -6.42
N THR A 200 -18.37 12.60 -6.65
CA THR A 200 -17.77 11.64 -5.72
C THR A 200 -16.45 12.17 -5.13
N PRO A 201 -16.01 11.69 -3.95
CA PRO A 201 -14.79 12.16 -3.31
C PRO A 201 -13.55 12.16 -4.22
N ILE A 202 -13.37 11.14 -5.07
CA ILE A 202 -12.20 11.00 -5.93
C ILE A 202 -12.05 12.11 -6.97
N ALA A 203 -13.12 12.83 -7.33
CA ALA A 203 -13.06 13.99 -8.23
C ALA A 203 -12.15 15.11 -7.71
N ALA A 204 -11.85 15.12 -6.40
CA ALA A 204 -10.83 16.00 -5.84
C ALA A 204 -9.47 15.86 -6.55
N LEU A 205 -9.12 14.66 -7.02
CA LEU A 205 -7.87 14.40 -7.77
C LEU A 205 -7.85 15.10 -9.14
N GLY A 206 -9.00 15.16 -9.82
CA GLY A 206 -9.14 15.83 -11.12
C GLY A 206 -9.10 17.35 -11.03
N ARG A 207 -9.52 17.92 -9.88
CA ARG A 207 -9.47 19.37 -9.62
C ARG A 207 -8.06 19.87 -9.30
N SER A 208 -7.13 18.98 -8.96
CA SER A 208 -5.74 19.33 -8.65
C SER A 208 -4.92 19.64 -9.90
N ARG A 209 -4.16 20.73 -9.89
CA ARG A 209 -3.29 21.16 -11.01
C ARG A 209 -2.02 20.31 -11.19
N GLY A 210 -1.78 19.38 -10.29
CA GLY A 210 -0.59 18.51 -10.26
C GLY A 210 -0.61 17.63 -9.00
N SER A 211 0.28 16.63 -8.94
CA SER A 211 0.39 15.70 -7.81
C SER A 211 0.66 16.39 -6.47
N GLU A 212 1.35 17.53 -6.48
CA GLU A 212 1.64 18.35 -5.30
C GLU A 212 0.38 18.95 -4.68
N HIS A 213 -0.65 19.18 -5.48
CA HIS A 213 -1.93 19.78 -5.07
C HIS A 213 -2.98 18.75 -4.65
N VAL A 214 -2.64 17.47 -4.69
CA VAL A 214 -3.50 16.37 -4.21
C VAL A 214 -3.35 16.15 -2.70
N LYS A 215 -2.24 16.61 -2.13
CA LYS A 215 -1.91 16.48 -0.71
C LYS A 215 -2.78 17.43 0.11
N ASN A 216 -3.45 16.92 1.15
CA ASN A 216 -4.04 17.75 2.19
C ASN A 216 -2.92 18.47 2.99
N HIS A 217 -3.28 19.30 3.98
CA HIS A 217 -2.32 20.00 4.85
C HIS A 217 -1.31 19.08 5.57
N THR A 218 -1.59 17.78 5.62
CA THR A 218 -0.74 16.75 6.25
C THR A 218 0.11 15.96 5.26
N GLY A 219 0.01 16.23 3.95
CA GLY A 219 0.81 15.54 2.94
C GLY A 219 0.15 14.32 2.29
N TYR A 220 -1.12 14.02 2.58
CA TYR A 220 -1.81 12.78 2.17
C TYR A 220 -3.16 13.03 1.48
N ILE A 221 -3.71 12.02 0.79
CA ILE A 221 -5.10 12.07 0.30
C ILE A 221 -6.08 11.72 1.43
N SER A 222 -7.31 12.21 1.35
CA SER A 222 -8.34 11.88 2.35
C SER A 222 -8.66 10.40 2.37
N TRP A 223 -9.17 9.92 3.51
CA TRP A 223 -9.62 8.54 3.65
C TRP A 223 -10.77 8.22 2.66
N THR A 224 -11.62 9.20 2.34
CA THR A 224 -12.72 9.06 1.37
C THR A 224 -12.23 8.86 -0.06
N VAL A 225 -11.22 9.64 -0.48
CA VAL A 225 -10.56 9.45 -1.79
C VAL A 225 -9.86 8.09 -1.83
N ALA A 226 -9.18 7.71 -0.75
CA ALA A 226 -8.52 6.40 -0.65
C ALA A 226 -9.52 5.25 -0.75
N ALA A 227 -10.61 5.29 0.01
CA ALA A 227 -11.64 4.25 -0.03
C ALA A 227 -12.19 4.06 -1.45
N GLN A 228 -12.55 5.15 -2.12
CA GLN A 228 -13.00 5.10 -3.51
C GLN A 228 -11.92 4.57 -4.47
N ALA A 229 -10.65 4.94 -4.27
CA ALA A 229 -9.54 4.42 -5.08
C ALA A 229 -9.36 2.91 -4.91
N HIS A 230 -9.51 2.37 -3.69
CA HIS A 230 -9.48 0.93 -3.45
C HIS A 230 -10.64 0.20 -4.12
N TYR A 231 -11.87 0.73 -4.05
CA TYR A 231 -13.01 0.13 -4.75
C TYR A 231 -12.86 0.17 -6.27
N SER A 232 -12.37 1.29 -6.81
CA SER A 232 -12.00 1.41 -8.23
C SER A 232 -10.96 0.37 -8.63
N PHE A 233 -9.96 0.14 -7.77
CA PHE A 233 -8.94 -0.89 -7.99
C PHE A 233 -9.53 -2.29 -8.01
N LEU A 234 -10.34 -2.66 -7.01
CA LEU A 234 -10.98 -3.98 -6.94
C LEU A 234 -11.88 -4.23 -8.16
N GLU A 235 -12.58 -3.21 -8.67
CA GLU A 235 -13.40 -3.34 -9.88
C GLU A 235 -12.54 -3.59 -11.12
N ASN A 236 -11.45 -2.83 -11.28
CA ASN A 236 -10.53 -3.04 -12.39
C ASN A 236 -9.79 -4.38 -12.28
N LEU A 237 -9.48 -4.85 -11.06
CA LEU A 237 -8.92 -6.17 -10.80
C LEU A 237 -9.91 -7.26 -11.23
N GLU A 238 -11.15 -7.20 -10.76
CA GLU A 238 -12.21 -8.15 -11.11
C GLU A 238 -12.42 -8.24 -12.64
N GLN A 239 -12.39 -7.10 -13.31
CA GLN A 239 -12.64 -7.03 -14.75
C GLN A 239 -11.38 -7.24 -15.61
N LYS A 240 -10.25 -7.63 -15.00
CA LYS A 240 -8.97 -7.88 -15.68
C LYS A 240 -8.46 -6.65 -16.45
N ARG A 241 -8.69 -5.46 -15.89
CA ARG A 241 -8.33 -4.15 -16.46
C ARG A 241 -7.16 -3.47 -15.76
N LEU A 242 -6.34 -4.21 -15.00
CA LEU A 242 -5.16 -3.64 -14.32
C LEU A 242 -4.15 -2.99 -15.26
N GLN A 243 -4.15 -3.36 -16.55
CA GLN A 243 -3.36 -2.69 -17.58
C GLN A 243 -3.60 -1.17 -17.67
N ARG A 244 -4.75 -0.67 -17.20
CA ARG A 244 -5.05 0.77 -17.14
C ARG A 244 -4.19 1.55 -16.15
N TYR A 245 -3.65 0.88 -15.12
CA TYR A 245 -2.77 1.51 -14.14
C TYR A 245 -1.33 1.63 -14.65
N LYS A 246 -1.01 0.99 -15.77
CA LYS A 246 0.38 0.76 -16.19
C LYS A 246 0.92 1.92 -17.00
N PHE A 247 2.18 2.21 -16.75
CA PHE A 247 3.05 3.08 -17.53
C PHE A 247 4.47 2.50 -17.43
N ASP A 248 5.42 2.98 -18.22
CA ASP A 248 6.79 2.44 -18.15
C ASP A 248 7.54 2.98 -16.92
N ILE A 249 7.97 4.24 -16.98
CA ILE A 249 8.75 4.87 -15.91
C ILE A 249 8.17 6.24 -15.58
N TRP A 250 8.10 6.54 -14.28
CA TRP A 250 7.91 7.91 -13.81
C TRP A 250 9.08 8.35 -12.93
N ASN A 251 9.81 9.38 -13.38
CA ASN A 251 10.94 9.92 -12.64
C ASN A 251 10.46 10.98 -11.63
N SER A 252 10.84 10.84 -10.37
CA SER A 252 10.44 11.76 -9.29
C SER A 252 11.08 13.15 -9.38
N ARG A 253 12.03 13.37 -10.31
CA ARG A 253 12.80 14.61 -10.48
C ARG A 253 13.43 15.14 -9.18
N TYR A 254 13.86 14.22 -8.32
CA TYR A 254 14.47 14.52 -7.02
C TYR A 254 13.50 15.15 -6.00
N GLU A 255 12.20 14.99 -6.21
CA GLU A 255 11.17 15.39 -5.25
C GLU A 255 10.93 14.28 -4.22
N ALA A 256 10.59 14.69 -2.99
CA ALA A 256 10.25 13.79 -1.91
C ALA A 256 8.96 13.01 -2.20
N ARG A 257 9.01 11.68 -2.06
CA ARG A 257 7.88 10.76 -2.29
C ARG A 257 7.88 9.64 -1.27
N SER A 258 6.69 9.09 -1.01
CA SER A 258 6.52 7.93 -0.13
C SER A 258 7.23 6.70 -0.70
N ILE A 259 7.83 5.90 0.17
CA ILE A 259 8.65 4.73 -0.18
C ILE A 259 8.05 3.42 0.36
N HIS A 260 6.74 3.23 0.21
CA HIS A 260 6.04 2.06 0.77
C HIS A 260 6.48 0.72 0.13
N PHE A 261 7.00 0.76 -1.10
CA PHE A 261 7.50 -0.42 -1.81
C PHE A 261 8.63 -0.03 -2.78
N ILE A 262 9.89 -0.27 -2.40
CA ILE A 262 11.06 0.15 -3.20
C ILE A 262 12.14 -0.94 -3.26
N ALA A 263 12.88 -0.98 -4.36
CA ALA A 263 14.10 -1.76 -4.53
C ALA A 263 15.34 -0.85 -4.64
N PHE A 264 16.43 -1.24 -3.99
CA PHE A 264 17.69 -0.50 -3.96
C PHE A 264 18.89 -1.44 -3.77
N SER A 265 20.11 -0.96 -4.03
CA SER A 265 21.33 -1.75 -3.80
C SER A 265 21.71 -1.72 -2.32
N GLY A 266 22.10 -2.87 -1.78
CA GLY A 266 22.69 -2.96 -0.43
C GLY A 266 24.02 -2.20 -0.30
N ASP A 267 24.75 -2.03 -1.40
CA ASP A 267 25.96 -1.19 -1.42
C ASP A 267 25.60 0.28 -1.15
N ASP A 268 24.53 0.79 -1.78
CA ASP A 268 24.08 2.16 -1.58
C ASP A 268 23.65 2.39 -0.13
N ALA A 269 22.91 1.44 0.46
CA ALA A 269 22.48 1.51 1.85
C ALA A 269 23.66 1.45 2.85
N THR A 270 24.71 0.69 2.52
CA THR A 270 25.91 0.57 3.36
C THR A 270 26.80 1.80 3.27
N ILE A 271 27.02 2.34 2.07
CA ILE A 271 27.92 3.48 1.82
C ILE A 271 27.26 4.80 2.23
N HIS A 272 25.93 4.89 2.12
CA HIS A 272 25.17 6.11 2.38
C HIS A 272 24.11 5.88 3.47
N PRO A 273 24.53 5.87 4.76
CA PRO A 273 23.59 5.79 5.87
C PRO A 273 22.50 6.85 5.75
N VAL A 274 21.26 6.43 6.00
CA VAL A 274 20.08 7.30 5.93
C VAL A 274 20.19 8.43 6.95
N GLN A 275 19.88 9.65 6.53
CA GLN A 275 19.89 10.85 7.38
C GLN A 275 18.52 11.53 7.32
N GLY A 276 17.93 11.82 8.49
CA GLY A 276 16.60 12.40 8.59
C GLY A 276 15.51 11.42 8.20
N TYR A 277 14.44 11.92 7.56
CA TYR A 277 13.35 11.08 7.06
C TYR A 277 13.81 10.25 5.85
N ASP A 278 13.55 8.95 5.89
CA ASP A 278 14.04 8.01 4.88
C ASP A 278 13.39 8.21 3.50
N ASP A 279 12.11 8.56 3.46
CA ASP A 279 11.39 8.92 2.25
C ASP A 279 12.07 10.10 1.53
N ILE A 280 12.37 11.20 2.25
CA ILE A 280 13.10 12.36 1.73
C ILE A 280 14.54 11.97 1.33
N TRP A 281 15.23 11.18 2.16
CA TRP A 281 16.59 10.77 1.90
C TRP A 281 16.72 9.99 0.58
N TRP A 282 15.90 8.96 0.41
CA TRP A 282 15.97 8.04 -0.71
C TRP A 282 15.41 8.60 -2.02
N THR A 283 14.48 9.56 -1.96
CA THR A 283 13.81 10.09 -3.16
C THR A 283 14.28 11.48 -3.58
N SER A 284 14.86 12.26 -2.65
CA SER A 284 15.27 13.64 -2.90
C SER A 284 16.74 13.90 -2.55
N THR A 285 17.14 13.75 -1.29
CA THR A 285 18.45 14.21 -0.82
C THR A 285 19.62 13.44 -1.42
N LEU A 286 19.63 12.11 -1.27
CA LEU A 286 20.70 11.27 -1.79
C LEU A 286 20.68 11.21 -3.33
N PRO A 287 19.51 11.07 -4.00
CA PRO A 287 19.42 11.21 -5.45
C PRO A 287 20.03 12.49 -6.00
N SER A 288 19.74 13.65 -5.39
CA SER A 288 20.28 14.96 -5.81
C SER A 288 21.80 15.01 -5.67
N LYS A 289 22.32 14.49 -4.55
CA LYS A 289 23.76 14.46 -4.25
C LYS A 289 24.53 13.58 -5.22
N LEU A 290 24.01 12.40 -5.54
CA LEU A 290 24.66 11.42 -6.41
C LEU A 290 24.34 11.61 -7.89
N ARG A 291 23.37 12.47 -8.23
CA ARG A 291 22.79 12.60 -9.58
C ARG A 291 22.29 11.26 -10.14
N ARG A 292 21.71 10.46 -9.26
CA ARG A 292 21.11 9.14 -9.56
C ARG A 292 19.63 9.23 -9.20
N PRO A 293 18.70 9.22 -10.16
CA PRO A 293 17.29 9.51 -9.88
C PRO A 293 16.63 8.35 -9.12
N ALA A 294 15.59 8.71 -8.35
CA ALA A 294 14.57 7.77 -7.90
C ALA A 294 13.48 7.68 -8.97
N VAL A 295 13.09 6.46 -9.33
CA VAL A 295 12.09 6.24 -10.39
C VAL A 295 10.99 5.31 -9.90
N VAL A 296 9.79 5.45 -10.44
CA VAL A 296 8.70 4.48 -10.31
C VAL A 296 8.70 3.59 -11.54
N ASP A 297 8.67 2.28 -11.34
CA ASP A 297 8.34 1.32 -12.39
C ASP A 297 6.81 1.14 -12.44
N GLY A 298 6.18 1.71 -13.47
CA GLY A 298 4.73 1.68 -13.62
C GLY A 298 4.18 0.28 -13.91
N THR A 299 5.05 -0.69 -14.23
CA THR A 299 4.66 -2.07 -14.50
C THR A 299 4.45 -2.90 -13.23
N ALA A 300 5.04 -2.51 -12.10
CA ALA A 300 4.96 -3.21 -10.81
C ALA A 300 3.84 -2.64 -9.93
N MET A 301 2.61 -3.16 -10.05
CA MET A 301 1.46 -2.64 -9.28
C MET A 301 1.39 -3.26 -7.89
N VAL A 302 1.22 -2.41 -6.88
CA VAL A 302 0.96 -2.81 -5.49
C VAL A 302 -0.08 -1.89 -4.86
N VAL A 303 -0.73 -2.35 -3.78
CA VAL A 303 -1.72 -1.56 -3.05
C VAL A 303 -1.28 -1.39 -1.60
N HIS A 304 -1.03 -0.15 -1.22
CA HIS A 304 -0.85 0.24 0.18
C HIS A 304 -2.23 0.52 0.78
N PHE A 305 -2.56 -0.11 1.92
CA PHE A 305 -3.89 0.00 2.50
C PHE A 305 -4.18 1.41 2.97
N GLY A 306 -3.34 2.01 3.80
CA GLY A 306 -3.57 3.41 4.15
C GLY A 306 -2.70 3.92 5.28
N THR A 307 -2.49 5.23 5.25
CA THR A 307 -1.60 5.91 6.19
C THR A 307 -2.24 5.99 7.58
N HIS A 308 -1.46 6.34 8.59
CA HIS A 308 -1.95 6.54 9.95
C HIS A 308 -3.12 7.55 10.01
N LEU A 309 -3.15 8.59 9.17
CA LEU A 309 -4.26 9.56 9.14
C LEU A 309 -5.53 9.04 8.46
N GLN A 310 -5.40 8.04 7.59
CA GLN A 310 -6.54 7.38 6.95
C GLN A 310 -7.10 6.25 7.84
N THR A 311 -6.27 5.71 8.73
CA THR A 311 -6.53 4.48 9.47
C THR A 311 -6.54 4.65 10.99
N GLN A 312 -6.33 5.86 11.54
CA GLN A 312 -6.39 6.12 12.97
C GLN A 312 -7.10 7.44 13.28
N SER A 313 -7.88 7.49 14.36
CA SER A 313 -8.46 8.73 14.89
C SER A 313 -7.39 9.53 15.63
N LEU A 314 -7.06 10.71 15.11
CA LEU A 314 -6.12 11.65 15.74
C LEU A 314 -6.84 12.96 16.07
N GLY A 315 -6.90 13.28 17.38
CA GLY A 315 -7.36 14.52 18.00
C GLY A 315 -8.22 15.48 17.15
N GLY A 316 -9.54 15.34 17.20
CA GLY A 316 -10.49 16.26 16.55
C GLY A 316 -10.70 16.04 15.05
N ASN A 317 -9.88 15.20 14.40
CA ASN A 317 -10.23 14.62 13.11
C ASN A 317 -11.04 13.33 13.36
N PRO A 318 -12.20 13.14 12.70
CA PRO A 318 -12.85 11.84 12.70
C PRO A 318 -11.97 10.87 11.89
N GLY A 319 -11.00 10.21 12.53
CA GLY A 319 -10.48 8.95 11.99
C GLY A 319 -11.39 7.80 12.43
N PRO A 320 -11.15 6.53 12.04
CA PRO A 320 -10.31 5.99 10.98
C PRO A 320 -11.15 5.45 9.81
N GLY A 321 -11.69 6.33 8.97
CA GLY A 321 -12.75 5.93 8.03
C GLY A 321 -12.39 4.77 7.10
N LEU A 322 -11.10 4.59 6.76
CA LEU A 322 -10.68 3.47 5.93
C LEU A 322 -10.70 2.12 6.67
N ARG A 323 -10.34 2.09 7.96
CA ARG A 323 -10.43 0.85 8.78
C ARG A 323 -11.86 0.43 9.05
N GLU A 324 -12.78 1.38 9.04
CA GLU A 324 -14.21 1.15 9.26
C GLU A 324 -14.93 0.70 7.99
N THR A 325 -14.23 0.57 6.85
CA THR A 325 -14.77 -0.08 5.64
C THR A 325 -14.65 -1.60 5.71
N ASP A 326 -15.28 -2.30 4.78
CA ASP A 326 -15.04 -3.73 4.54
C ASP A 326 -13.78 -4.02 3.68
N LEU A 327 -13.03 -3.02 3.22
CA LEU A 327 -11.94 -3.17 2.24
C LEU A 327 -10.86 -4.16 2.69
N LEU A 328 -10.43 -4.09 3.96
CA LEU A 328 -9.40 -5.01 4.45
C LEU A 328 -9.87 -6.47 4.39
N ARG A 329 -11.16 -6.72 4.64
CA ARG A 329 -11.78 -8.06 4.50
C ARG A 329 -11.86 -8.48 3.03
N ARG A 330 -12.13 -7.55 2.10
CA ARG A 330 -12.09 -7.81 0.66
C ARG A 330 -10.69 -8.23 0.19
N TYR A 331 -9.64 -7.48 0.56
CA TYR A 331 -8.26 -7.86 0.23
C TYR A 331 -7.87 -9.21 0.83
N ARG A 332 -8.25 -9.48 2.08
CA ARG A 332 -8.03 -10.80 2.70
C ARG A 332 -8.74 -11.93 1.94
N SER A 333 -9.96 -11.68 1.47
CA SER A 333 -10.74 -12.67 0.73
C SER A 333 -10.14 -12.95 -0.65
N TYR A 334 -9.69 -11.91 -1.36
CA TYR A 334 -8.93 -12.07 -2.60
C TYR A 334 -7.64 -12.86 -2.39
N ALA A 335 -6.85 -12.50 -1.37
CA ALA A 335 -5.59 -13.19 -1.07
C ALA A 335 -5.83 -14.69 -0.75
N ASN A 336 -6.85 -15.00 0.05
CA ASN A 336 -7.22 -16.39 0.34
C ASN A 336 -7.69 -17.16 -0.90
N GLU A 337 -8.38 -16.50 -1.83
CA GLU A 337 -8.88 -17.15 -3.05
C GLU A 337 -7.76 -17.42 -4.07
N PHE A 338 -6.80 -16.49 -4.24
CA PHE A 338 -5.85 -16.52 -5.36
C PHE A 338 -4.36 -16.61 -5.00
N ILE A 339 -3.99 -16.33 -3.75
CA ILE A 339 -2.59 -16.12 -3.36
C ILE A 339 -2.14 -17.12 -2.31
N CYS A 340 -2.86 -17.20 -1.19
CA CYS A 340 -2.48 -18.03 -0.05
C CYS A 340 -2.44 -19.52 -0.45
N GLY A 341 -1.30 -20.18 -0.19
CA GLY A 341 -1.08 -21.58 -0.53
C GLY A 341 -0.94 -21.89 -2.02
N GLN A 342 -0.90 -20.87 -2.89
CA GLN A 342 -0.72 -21.03 -4.33
C GLN A 342 0.77 -20.91 -4.71
N PRO A 343 1.29 -21.76 -5.63
CA PRO A 343 2.64 -21.61 -6.18
C PRO A 343 2.87 -20.28 -6.92
N SER A 344 4.12 -19.82 -6.99
CA SER A 344 4.50 -18.67 -7.84
C SER A 344 4.09 -18.90 -9.30
N GLY A 345 3.56 -17.85 -9.94
CA GLY A 345 3.11 -17.89 -11.34
C GLY A 345 1.72 -18.52 -11.55
N SER A 346 1.02 -18.94 -10.50
CA SER A 346 -0.40 -19.32 -10.60
C SER A 346 -1.22 -18.11 -11.10
N PRO A 347 -2.23 -18.26 -11.96
CA PRO A 347 -2.95 -17.10 -12.46
C PRO A 347 -3.58 -16.30 -11.32
N MET A 348 -3.18 -15.03 -11.18
CA MET A 348 -4.10 -14.03 -10.66
C MET A 348 -5.15 -13.76 -11.74
N LEU A 349 -6.37 -13.42 -11.32
CA LEU A 349 -7.56 -13.35 -12.17
C LEU A 349 -7.36 -12.68 -13.53
#